data_AF-A0A1F2XEH3-F1
#
_entry.id   AF-A0A1F2XEH3-F1
#
_cell.length_a   1.000
_cell.length_b   1.000
_cell.length_c   1.000
_cell.angle_alpha   90.00
_cell.angle_beta   90.00
_cell.angle_gamma   90.00
#
_symmetry.space_group_name_H-M   'P 1'
#
loop_
_entity.id
_entity.type
_entity.pdbx_description
1 polymer ?
#
loop_
_entity_poly.entity_id
_entity_poly.type
_entity_poly.pdbx_seq_one_letter_code
_entity_poly.pdbx_strand_id
1 'polypeptide(L)'
;MIKEHRFHELAAHLHGPFGTDTFGRRAEGFARFFGTPKFLIGQTVLVAAWIAVNAVAFSLRWDPYPFILLNLMFSLQAAYAAPLILLAQTRQADRDKAMSDADAAHREALAAAALERQEIAGRDTARLQELLEQNTRLTEQIERLTTEIHGRVVAEKRS
;
A
#
# COMPACT_ATOMS: atom_id res chain seq x y z
N MET A 1 13.33 29.82 -14.21
CA MET A 1 12.56 29.11 -15.25
C MET A 1 13.15 27.72 -15.49
N ILE A 2 13.25 26.87 -14.45
CA ILE A 2 13.83 25.51 -14.53
C ILE A 2 13.17 24.65 -13.43
N LYS A 3 11.89 24.26 -13.57
CA LYS A 3 11.28 23.30 -12.62
C LYS A 3 10.15 22.43 -13.15
N GLU A 4 9.82 22.46 -14.45
CA GLU A 4 8.63 21.72 -14.95
C GLU A 4 8.94 20.46 -15.77
N HIS A 5 10.18 20.18 -16.16
CA HIS A 5 10.46 19.01 -17.01
C HIS A 5 10.64 17.67 -16.27
N ARG A 6 10.63 17.63 -14.93
CA ARG A 6 10.87 16.40 -14.13
C ARG A 6 9.64 15.53 -13.89
N PHE A 7 8.45 15.94 -14.33
CA PHE A 7 7.20 15.24 -14.01
C PHE A 7 6.75 14.23 -15.06
N HIS A 8 7.43 14.12 -16.21
CA HIS A 8 6.98 13.26 -17.31
C HIS A 8 7.68 11.89 -17.43
N GLU A 9 8.72 11.58 -16.65
CA GLU A 9 9.38 10.27 -16.69
C GLU A 9 8.73 9.18 -15.83
N LEU A 10 7.77 9.52 -14.94
CA LEU A 10 7.16 8.55 -14.02
C LEU A 10 6.08 7.64 -14.64
N ALA A 11 5.71 7.84 -15.92
CA ALA A 11 4.56 7.18 -16.54
C ALA A 11 4.91 6.01 -17.49
N ALA A 12 6.17 5.53 -17.51
CA ALA A 12 6.60 4.53 -18.50
C ALA A 12 6.78 3.09 -17.97
N HIS A 13 6.54 2.81 -16.68
CA HIS A 13 6.79 1.48 -16.09
C HIS A 13 5.59 0.87 -15.37
N LEU A 14 4.38 1.11 -15.88
CA LEU A 14 3.23 0.24 -15.58
C LEU A 14 3.34 -1.07 -16.37
N HIS A 15 4.40 -1.84 -16.13
CA HIS A 15 4.29 -3.28 -16.31
C HIS A 15 3.24 -3.75 -15.30
N GLY A 16 2.16 -4.36 -15.79
CA GLY A 16 1.08 -4.84 -14.94
C GLY A 16 1.63 -5.71 -13.79
N PRO A 17 0.98 -5.72 -12.62
CA PRO A 17 1.46 -6.39 -11.39
C PRO A 17 1.65 -7.92 -11.53
N PHE A 18 1.24 -8.49 -12.67
CA PHE A 18 1.67 -9.79 -13.14
C PHE A 18 2.52 -9.58 -14.37
N GLY A 19 3.85 -9.71 -14.22
CA GLY A 19 4.76 -9.79 -15.36
C GLY A 19 4.22 -10.82 -16.37
N THR A 20 4.40 -10.55 -17.66
CA THR A 20 3.88 -11.32 -18.80
C THR A 20 4.53 -12.71 -18.95
N ASP A 21 4.95 -13.32 -17.85
CA ASP A 21 5.37 -14.71 -17.80
C ASP A 21 4.16 -15.61 -18.04
N THR A 22 4.34 -16.62 -18.88
CA THR A 22 3.39 -17.71 -19.09
C THR A 22 2.97 -18.40 -17.79
N PHE A 23 3.82 -18.35 -16.76
CA PHE A 23 3.53 -18.84 -15.41
C PHE A 23 2.61 -17.90 -14.61
N GLY A 24 2.77 -16.57 -14.74
CA GLY A 24 1.95 -15.58 -14.04
C GLY A 24 0.47 -15.67 -14.41
N ARG A 25 0.18 -15.77 -15.72
CA ARG A 25 -1.21 -15.95 -16.21
C ARG A 25 -1.84 -17.27 -15.77
N ARG A 26 -1.05 -18.35 -15.73
CA ARG A 26 -1.52 -19.64 -15.22
C ARG A 26 -1.77 -19.60 -13.72
N ALA A 27 -0.88 -18.99 -12.94
CA ALA A 27 -1.03 -18.80 -11.51
C ALA A 27 -2.29 -17.99 -11.16
N GLU A 28 -2.61 -16.94 -11.92
CA GLU A 28 -3.84 -16.15 -11.75
C GLU A 28 -5.11 -16.98 -12.07
N GLY A 29 -5.04 -17.88 -13.06
CA GLY A 29 -6.10 -18.86 -13.34
C GLY A 29 -6.27 -19.86 -12.21
N PHE A 30 -5.17 -20.43 -11.70
CA PHE A 30 -5.19 -21.34 -10.56
C PHE A 30 -5.68 -20.66 -9.27
N ALA A 31 -5.22 -19.45 -8.96
CA ALA A 31 -5.66 -18.70 -7.78
C ALA A 31 -7.17 -18.43 -7.79
N ARG A 32 -7.73 -18.03 -8.94
CA ARG A 32 -9.18 -17.86 -9.11
C ARG A 32 -9.94 -19.18 -8.98
N PHE A 33 -9.34 -20.28 -9.46
CA PHE A 33 -9.93 -21.61 -9.38
C PHE A 33 -9.97 -22.16 -7.94
N PHE A 34 -8.87 -22.08 -7.20
CA PHE A 34 -8.78 -22.51 -5.80
C PHE A 34 -9.53 -21.60 -4.81
N GLY A 35 -9.70 -20.31 -5.12
CA GLY A 35 -10.43 -19.36 -4.28
C GLY A 35 -11.96 -19.51 -4.32
N THR A 36 -12.50 -20.35 -5.21
CA THR A 36 -13.94 -20.54 -5.37
C THR A 36 -14.42 -21.77 -4.56
N PRO A 37 -15.47 -21.66 -3.71
CA PRO A 37 -16.02 -22.80 -2.94
C PRO A 37 -16.43 -24.01 -3.80
N LYS A 38 -16.68 -23.78 -5.09
CA LYS A 38 -17.02 -24.79 -6.10
C LYS A 38 -15.90 -25.82 -6.33
N PHE A 39 -14.63 -25.44 -6.17
CA PHE A 39 -13.50 -26.36 -6.35
C PHE A 39 -13.52 -27.46 -5.28
N LEU A 40 -13.67 -27.08 -4.01
CA LEU A 40 -13.75 -28.02 -2.88
C LEU A 40 -14.92 -28.99 -3.08
N ILE A 41 -16.09 -28.49 -3.47
CA ILE A 41 -17.28 -29.33 -3.73
C ILE A 41 -17.01 -30.31 -4.87
N GLY A 42 -16.44 -29.84 -5.99
CA GLY A 42 -16.08 -30.71 -7.12
C GLY A 42 -15.06 -31.79 -6.75
N GLN A 43 -14.05 -31.44 -5.96
CA GLN A 43 -13.06 -32.39 -5.45
C GLN A 43 -13.69 -33.42 -4.51
N THR A 44 -14.58 -33.02 -3.60
CA THR A 44 -15.29 -33.96 -2.71
C THR A 44 -16.20 -34.90 -3.51
N VAL A 45 -16.92 -34.40 -4.51
CA VAL A 45 -17.78 -35.24 -5.38
C VAL A 45 -16.93 -36.21 -6.19
N LEU A 46 -15.79 -35.77 -6.73
CA LEU A 46 -14.88 -36.64 -7.47
C LEU A 46 -14.35 -37.78 -6.60
N VAL A 47 -13.89 -37.47 -5.38
CA VAL A 47 -13.41 -38.48 -4.42
C VAL A 47 -14.55 -39.43 -4.01
N ALA A 48 -15.74 -38.91 -3.72
CA ALA A 48 -16.91 -39.73 -3.37
C ALA A 48 -17.36 -40.65 -4.52
N ALA A 49 -17.38 -40.13 -5.76
CA ALA A 49 -17.68 -40.92 -6.95
C ALA A 49 -16.61 -42.00 -7.17
N TRP A 50 -15.34 -41.69 -6.95
CA TRP A 50 -14.25 -42.66 -7.09
C TRP A 50 -14.33 -43.79 -6.05
N ILE A 51 -14.68 -43.45 -4.80
CA ILE A 51 -14.96 -44.44 -3.74
C ILE A 51 -16.14 -45.33 -4.15
N ALA A 52 -17.22 -44.76 -4.68
CA ALA A 52 -18.39 -45.52 -5.13
C ALA A 52 -18.08 -46.46 -6.31
N VAL A 53 -17.34 -46.00 -7.32
CA VAL A 53 -16.89 -46.82 -8.45
C VAL A 53 -15.99 -47.97 -7.98
N ASN A 54 -15.07 -47.71 -7.05
CA ASN A 54 -14.21 -48.76 -6.48
C ASN A 54 -15.01 -49.76 -5.63
N ALA A 55 -16.01 -49.30 -4.88
CA ALA A 55 -16.90 -50.17 -4.10
C ALA A 55 -17.75 -51.10 -4.99
N VAL A 56 -18.21 -50.61 -6.14
CA VAL A 56 -18.94 -51.43 -7.14
C VAL A 56 -17.98 -52.35 -7.91
N ALA A 57 -16.77 -51.89 -8.21
CA ALA A 57 -15.72 -52.70 -8.84
C ALA A 57 -15.19 -53.82 -7.93
N PHE A 58 -15.47 -53.79 -6.62
CA PHE A 58 -15.19 -54.88 -5.68
C PHE A 58 -15.87 -56.20 -6.09
N SER A 59 -17.01 -56.15 -6.79
CA SER A 59 -17.66 -57.34 -7.36
C SER A 59 -16.87 -57.99 -8.50
N LEU A 60 -15.89 -57.30 -9.10
CA LEU A 60 -15.09 -57.79 -10.23
C LEU A 60 -13.67 -58.25 -9.85
N ARG A 61 -13.31 -58.30 -8.55
CA ARG A 61 -11.99 -58.75 -8.03
C ARG A 61 -10.76 -58.05 -8.65
N TRP A 62 -10.93 -56.86 -9.23
CA TRP A 62 -9.84 -56.20 -9.97
C TRP A 62 -8.87 -55.42 -9.06
N ASP A 63 -9.17 -55.22 -7.77
CA ASP A 63 -8.21 -54.70 -6.79
C ASP A 63 -8.59 -55.06 -5.33
N PRO A 64 -7.88 -55.98 -4.63
CA PRO A 64 -8.11 -56.28 -3.22
C PRO A 64 -7.53 -55.21 -2.28
N TYR A 65 -8.10 -55.10 -1.07
CA TYR A 65 -7.64 -54.22 0.02
C TYR A 65 -6.14 -54.40 0.35
N PRO A 66 -5.33 -53.33 0.61
CA PRO A 66 -5.70 -51.93 0.80
C PRO A 66 -5.33 -51.07 -0.42
N PHE A 67 -6.30 -50.32 -0.95
CA PHE A 67 -6.28 -49.36 -2.07
C PHE A 67 -4.90 -48.76 -2.48
N ILE A 68 -4.01 -49.57 -3.07
CA ILE A 68 -2.61 -49.20 -3.27
C ILE A 68 -2.49 -48.11 -4.34
N LEU A 69 -3.30 -48.19 -5.39
CA LEU A 69 -3.30 -47.25 -6.51
C LEU A 69 -3.84 -45.88 -6.11
N LEU A 70 -4.89 -45.83 -5.29
CA LEU A 70 -5.46 -44.58 -4.79
C LEU A 70 -4.46 -43.85 -3.88
N ASN A 71 -3.87 -44.59 -2.94
CA ASN A 71 -2.88 -44.04 -2.04
C ASN A 71 -1.62 -43.56 -2.80
N LEU A 72 -1.22 -44.28 -3.84
CA LEU A 72 -0.11 -43.89 -4.71
C LEU A 72 -0.43 -42.62 -5.51
N MET A 73 -1.64 -42.50 -6.05
CA MET A 73 -2.07 -41.32 -6.81
C MET A 73 -2.16 -40.07 -5.92
N PHE A 74 -2.70 -40.19 -4.71
CA PHE A 74 -2.73 -39.07 -3.75
C PHE A 74 -1.32 -38.68 -3.28
N SER A 75 -0.45 -39.67 -3.03
CA SER A 75 0.96 -39.41 -2.69
C SER A 75 1.66 -38.64 -3.81
N LEU A 76 1.44 -39.04 -5.07
CA LEU A 76 1.99 -38.34 -6.24
C LEU A 76 1.39 -36.93 -6.41
N GLN A 77 0.08 -36.78 -6.19
CA GLN A 77 -0.60 -35.50 -6.22
C GLN A 77 -0.01 -34.52 -5.19
N ALA A 78 0.23 -34.98 -3.96
CA ALA A 78 0.87 -34.19 -2.92
C ALA A 78 2.33 -33.86 -3.27
N ALA A 79 3.08 -34.82 -3.82
CA ALA A 79 4.48 -34.65 -4.20
C ALA A 79 4.68 -33.59 -5.29
N TYR A 80 3.76 -33.49 -6.27
CA TYR A 80 3.82 -32.45 -7.30
C TYR A 80 3.26 -31.09 -6.82
N ALA A 81 2.31 -31.10 -5.88
CA ALA A 81 1.78 -29.87 -5.30
C ALA A 81 2.83 -29.11 -4.48
N ALA A 82 3.66 -29.80 -3.70
CA ALA A 82 4.68 -29.19 -2.84
C ALA A 82 5.63 -28.21 -3.56
N PRO A 83 6.31 -28.56 -4.67
CA PRO A 83 7.20 -27.63 -5.38
C PRO A 83 6.44 -26.48 -6.07
N LEU A 84 5.22 -26.72 -6.54
CA LEU A 84 4.38 -25.68 -7.13
C LEU A 84 3.95 -24.65 -6.08
N ILE A 85 3.57 -25.11 -4.89
CA ILE A 85 3.25 -24.27 -3.74
C ILE A 85 4.48 -23.49 -3.30
N LEU A 86 5.65 -24.13 -3.23
CA LEU A 86 6.90 -23.46 -2.86
C LEU A 86 7.23 -22.33 -3.83
N LEU A 87 7.09 -22.55 -5.14
CA LEU A 87 7.31 -21.50 -6.15
C LEU A 87 6.26 -20.38 -6.09
N ALA A 88 5.02 -20.70 -5.74
CA ALA A 88 3.99 -19.71 -5.50
C ALA A 88 4.31 -18.87 -4.25
N GLN A 89 4.80 -19.51 -3.18
CA GLN A 89 5.19 -18.87 -1.94
C GLN A 89 6.42 -17.97 -2.10
N THR A 90 7.46 -18.39 -2.81
CA THR A 90 8.64 -17.54 -3.07
C THR A 90 8.25 -16.28 -3.84
N ARG A 91 7.46 -16.43 -4.91
CA ARG A 91 6.93 -15.29 -5.67
C ARG A 91 6.00 -14.39 -4.84
N GLN A 92 5.26 -14.95 -3.89
CA GLN A 92 4.43 -14.16 -2.98
C GLN A 92 5.29 -13.38 -1.98
N ALA A 93 6.29 -14.03 -1.37
CA ALA A 93 7.22 -13.38 -0.45
C ALA A 93 8.00 -12.24 -1.11
N ASP A 94 8.42 -12.40 -2.37
CA ASP A 94 9.08 -11.34 -3.14
C ASP A 94 8.15 -10.12 -3.36
N ARG A 95 6.86 -10.36 -3.65
CA ARG A 95 5.86 -9.28 -3.76
C ARG A 95 5.61 -8.59 -2.44
N ASP A 96 5.42 -9.37 -1.38
CA ASP A 96 5.13 -8.84 -0.04
C ASP A 96 6.32 -8.00 0.46
N LYS A 97 7.55 -8.43 0.17
CA LYS A 97 8.76 -7.66 0.44
C LYS A 97 8.80 -6.35 -0.35
N ALA A 98 8.57 -6.38 -1.66
CA ALA A 98 8.55 -5.16 -2.47
C ALA A 98 7.47 -4.16 -2.01
N MET A 99 6.30 -4.65 -1.60
CA MET A 99 5.24 -3.83 -1.03
C MET A 99 5.64 -3.23 0.31
N SER A 100 6.28 -4.01 1.18
CA SER A 100 6.80 -3.53 2.47
C SER A 100 7.88 -2.46 2.30
N ASP A 101 8.81 -2.64 1.36
CA ASP A 101 9.88 -1.69 1.08
C ASP A 101 9.32 -0.36 0.54
N ALA A 102 8.33 -0.43 -0.36
CA ALA A 102 7.65 0.75 -0.88
C ALA A 102 6.86 1.52 0.21
N ASP A 103 6.19 0.81 1.10
CA ASP A 103 5.48 1.39 2.24
C ASP A 103 6.47 2.05 3.24
N ALA A 104 7.60 1.41 3.51
CA ALA A 104 8.66 2.00 4.35
C ALA A 104 9.20 3.30 3.74
N ALA A 105 9.55 3.30 2.45
CA ALA A 105 10.01 4.49 1.75
C ALA A 105 8.95 5.60 1.74
N HIS A 106 7.67 5.24 1.56
CA HIS A 106 6.57 6.20 1.63
C HIS A 106 6.44 6.84 3.00
N ARG A 107 6.54 6.05 4.09
CA ARG A 107 6.51 6.56 5.46
C ARG A 107 7.67 7.50 5.75
N GLU A 108 8.88 7.16 5.30
CA GLU A 108 10.05 8.04 5.44
C GLU A 108 9.86 9.37 4.70
N ALA A 109 9.33 9.33 3.47
CA ALA A 109 9.02 10.54 2.70
C ALA A 109 7.97 11.42 3.40
N LEU A 110 6.92 10.81 3.97
CA LEU A 110 5.92 11.53 4.75
C LEU A 110 6.50 12.15 6.03
N ALA A 111 7.38 11.43 6.74
CA ALA A 111 8.05 11.94 7.92
C ALA A 111 8.95 13.14 7.60
N ALA A 112 9.74 13.06 6.53
CA ALA A 112 10.55 14.18 6.06
C ALA A 112 9.71 15.41 5.68
N ALA A 113 8.61 15.20 4.95
CA ALA A 113 7.69 16.28 4.60
C ALA A 113 6.99 16.89 5.83
N ALA A 114 6.72 16.10 6.88
CA ALA A 114 6.15 16.60 8.13
C ALA A 114 7.14 17.51 8.89
N LEU A 115 8.42 17.13 8.95
CA LEU A 115 9.48 17.96 9.54
C LEU A 115 9.64 19.28 8.80
N GLU A 116 9.67 19.25 7.46
CA GLU A 116 9.76 20.47 6.64
C GLU A 116 8.56 21.40 6.90
N ARG A 117 7.34 20.86 6.96
CA ARG A 117 6.14 21.64 7.31
C ARG A 117 6.22 22.24 8.70
N GLN A 118 6.77 21.52 9.67
CA GLN A 118 6.95 22.03 11.03
C GLN A 118 7.93 23.20 11.06
N GLU A 119 9.05 23.12 10.33
CA GLU A 119 9.99 24.24 10.23
C GLU A 119 9.36 25.47 9.57
N ILE A 120 8.61 25.27 8.47
CA ILE A 120 7.91 26.36 7.78
C ILE A 120 6.90 27.02 8.74
N ALA A 121 6.08 26.22 9.43
CA ALA A 121 5.13 26.73 10.41
C ALA A 121 5.82 27.52 11.55
N GLY A 122 7.00 27.07 12.00
CA GLY A 122 7.82 27.80 12.97
C GLY A 122 8.30 29.15 12.43
N ARG A 123 8.83 29.18 11.20
CA ARG A 123 9.28 30.42 10.53
C ARG A 123 8.13 31.39 10.30
N ASP A 124 6.96 30.89 9.91
CA ASP A 124 5.78 31.70 9.68
C ASP A 124 5.25 32.29 11.00
N THR A 125 5.26 31.50 12.08
CA THR A 125 4.91 31.98 13.43
C THR A 125 5.86 33.11 13.88
N ALA A 126 7.17 32.97 13.67
CA ALA A 126 8.14 34.01 14.00
C ALA A 126 7.92 35.29 13.19
N ARG A 127 7.63 35.18 11.88
CA ARG A 127 7.29 36.35 11.04
C ARG A 127 6.00 37.03 11.50
N LEU A 128 4.98 36.27 11.89
CA LEU A 128 3.75 36.84 12.43
C LEU A 128 4.00 37.61 13.74
N GLN A 129 4.84 37.08 14.63
CA GLN A 129 5.24 37.79 15.85
C GLN A 129 5.95 39.11 15.53
N GLU A 130 6.89 39.10 14.58
CA GLU A 130 7.58 40.31 14.13
C GLU A 130 6.60 41.35 13.56
N LEU A 131 5.66 40.94 12.70
CA LEU A 131 4.65 41.84 12.15
C LEU A 131 3.72 42.42 13.22
N LEU A 132 3.36 41.63 14.23
CA LEU A 132 2.57 42.10 15.36
C LEU A 132 3.34 43.13 16.19
N GLU A 133 4.62 42.89 16.47
CA GLU A 133 5.46 43.88 17.16
C GLU A 133 5.58 45.19 16.38
N GLN A 134 5.77 45.11 15.07
CA GLN A 134 5.80 46.30 14.21
C GLN A 134 4.48 47.07 14.25
N ASN A 135 3.34 46.37 14.17
CA ASN A 135 2.01 47.01 14.29
C ASN A 135 1.83 47.69 15.65
N THR A 136 2.23 47.05 16.75
CA THR A 136 2.18 47.65 18.09
C THR A 136 3.03 48.91 18.15
N ARG A 137 4.27 48.88 17.64
CA ARG A 137 5.16 50.05 17.61
C ARG A 137 4.60 51.20 16.79
N LEU A 138 4.04 50.91 15.61
CA LEU A 138 3.40 51.93 14.77
C LEU A 138 2.20 52.55 15.48
N THR A 139 1.40 51.74 16.18
CA THR A 139 0.26 52.21 16.97
C THR A 139 0.72 53.16 18.07
N GLU A 140 1.76 52.79 18.83
CA GLU A 140 2.34 53.68 19.85
C GLU A 140 2.92 54.97 19.26
N GLN A 141 3.55 54.92 18.09
CA GLN A 141 4.07 56.12 17.41
C GLN A 141 2.95 57.07 17.01
N ILE A 142 1.85 56.53 16.47
CA ILE A 142 0.66 57.32 16.13
C ILE A 142 0.08 57.97 17.38
N GLU A 143 -0.04 57.23 18.48
CA GLU A 143 -0.54 57.76 19.75
C GLU A 143 0.35 58.90 20.28
N ARG A 144 1.68 58.71 20.27
CA ARG A 144 2.65 59.73 20.68
C ARG A 144 2.56 61.00 19.83
N LEU A 145 2.58 60.85 18.51
CA LEU A 145 2.48 61.98 17.57
C LEU A 145 1.15 62.73 17.73
N THR A 146 0.05 61.99 17.93
CA THR A 146 -1.28 62.59 18.16
C THR A 146 -1.31 63.39 19.45
N THR A 147 -0.73 62.86 20.53
CA THR A 147 -0.64 63.54 21.82
C THR A 147 0.23 64.79 21.75
N GLU A 148 1.36 64.72 21.06
CA GLU A 148 2.25 65.86 20.87
C GLU A 148 1.58 66.98 20.05
N ILE A 149 0.91 66.64 18.95
CA ILE A 149 0.14 67.60 18.14
C ILE A 149 -0.97 68.23 18.99
N HIS A 150 -1.74 67.43 19.74
CA HIS A 150 -2.79 67.95 20.60
C HIS A 150 -2.24 68.94 21.64
N GLY A 151 -1.10 68.60 22.27
CA GLY A 151 -0.40 69.49 23.21
C GLY A 151 0.03 70.82 22.57
N ARG A 152 0.61 70.78 21.36
CA ARG A 152 1.03 72.00 20.64
C ARG A 152 -0.15 72.88 20.24
N VAL A 153 -1.22 72.30 19.70
CA VAL A 153 -2.43 73.03 19.30
C VAL A 153 -3.11 73.70 20.50
N VAL A 154 -3.18 73.03 21.65
CA VAL A 154 -3.76 73.60 22.88
C VAL A 154 -2.89 74.74 23.43
N ALA A 155 -1.56 74.62 23.35
CA ALA A 155 -0.64 75.67 23.76
C ALA A 155 -0.75 76.93 22.87
N GLU A 156 -0.86 76.74 21.55
CA GLU A 156 -1.04 77.83 20.59
C GLU A 156 -2.35 78.60 20.81
N LYS A 157 -3.44 77.92 21.18
CA LYS A 157 -4.75 78.54 21.42
C LYS A 157 -4.86 79.32 22.74
N ARG A 158 -3.86 79.21 23.64
CA ARG A 158 -3.83 79.87 24.95
C ARG A 158 -2.98 81.14 24.98
N SER A 159 -2.25 81.40 23.89
CA SER A 159 -1.51 82.66 23.61
C SER A 159 -2.40 83.64 22.86
#